data_AF-A0A8T5SHW8-F1
#
_entry.id   AF-A0A8T5SHW8-F1
#
_cell.length_a   1.000
_cell.length_b   1.000
_cell.length_c   1.000
_cell.angle_alpha   90.00
_cell.angle_beta   90.00
_cell.angle_gamma   90.00
#
_symmetry.space_group_name_H-M   'P 1'
#
loop_
_entity.id
_entity.type
_entity.pdbx_description
1 polymer ?
#
loop_
_entity_poly.entity_id
_entity_poly.type
_entity_poly.pdbx_seq_one_letter_code
_entity_poly.pdbx_strand_id
1 'polypeptide(L)'
;MSENSKIKDFSIELDKFDSIQIHDSELLIIDKVIQEFAPEIAFLYQIREDESEEQQIKTGRLHENRILGIILKFYLEGKNKITTGEVEQEYKKYFKEIARSTISTYLNMLKKESTLYKERDGRIVYYIFYEDPPKGIKPFWFTRIFCIVPAYFERALYFAGLYFSAEKYVAKYIAKFQSGDRKTLIRNFKFLIGIIILNIFKNRSSKCVLCQFSKREMYDKLEEMMKIAIKDRADVLPEEMLEILVEKYSEIPVFNGIFIKGDKDEDNVIENILKFSDDYKKDLDFQIMVSSRRKTLRLKQQEALVNQDIEV
;
A
#
# COMPACT_ATOMS: atom_id res chain seq x y z
N MET A 1 -35.12 2.22 -2.68
CA MET A 1 -34.34 1.17 -2.00
C MET A 1 -33.11 1.86 -1.42
N SER A 2 -33.04 1.99 -0.10
CA SER A 2 -32.18 2.97 0.58
C SER A 2 -30.75 2.48 0.75
N GLU A 3 -29.79 3.35 0.46
CA GLU A 3 -28.34 3.16 0.69
C GLU A 3 -28.00 2.84 2.16
N ASN A 4 -28.93 3.08 3.08
CA ASN A 4 -28.80 2.79 4.52
C ASN A 4 -28.76 1.30 4.85
N SER A 5 -29.22 0.39 3.97
CA SER A 5 -29.20 -1.05 4.29
C SER A 5 -27.82 -1.69 4.13
N LYS A 6 -26.94 -1.12 3.30
CA LYS A 6 -25.59 -1.66 3.06
C LYS A 6 -24.58 -1.31 4.15
N ILE A 7 -24.89 -0.29 4.95
CA ILE A 7 -24.02 0.19 6.03
C ILE A 7 -24.28 -0.60 7.34
N LYS A 8 -25.45 -1.24 7.48
CA LYS A 8 -25.78 -2.01 8.70
C LYS A 8 -24.97 -3.29 8.89
N ASP A 9 -24.45 -3.88 7.82
CA ASP A 9 -23.61 -5.09 7.91
C ASP A 9 -22.15 -4.78 8.31
N PHE A 10 -21.79 -3.50 8.49
CA PHE A 10 -20.41 -3.08 8.80
C PHE A 10 -20.03 -3.16 10.27
N SER A 11 -20.98 -3.08 11.20
CA SER A 11 -20.67 -3.00 12.63
C SER A 11 -20.57 -4.36 13.32
N ILE A 12 -21.24 -5.39 12.79
CA ILE A 12 -21.36 -6.71 13.43
C ILE A 12 -20.06 -7.55 13.33
N GLU A 13 -19.11 -7.20 12.45
CA GLU A 13 -17.84 -7.95 12.31
C GLU A 13 -16.62 -7.26 12.93
N LEU A 14 -16.74 -6.01 13.41
CA LEU A 14 -15.61 -5.24 13.94
C LEU A 14 -15.07 -5.77 15.29
N ASP A 15 -15.94 -6.33 16.13
CA ASP A 15 -15.58 -6.86 17.45
C ASP A 15 -14.82 -8.20 17.43
N LYS A 16 -14.64 -8.82 16.25
CA LYS A 16 -13.81 -10.02 16.09
C LYS A 16 -12.40 -9.74 15.56
N PHE A 17 -12.10 -8.52 15.13
CA PHE A 17 -10.75 -8.14 14.75
C PHE A 17 -10.02 -7.62 15.98
N ASP A 18 -9.67 -8.53 16.90
CA ASP A 18 -8.67 -8.24 17.92
C ASP A 18 -7.45 -7.65 17.20
N SER A 19 -7.23 -6.37 17.48
CA SER A 19 -6.40 -5.46 16.70
C SER A 19 -5.05 -6.10 16.36
N ILE A 20 -4.80 -6.36 15.07
CA ILE A 20 -3.44 -6.56 14.56
C ILE A 20 -2.77 -5.19 14.63
N GLN A 21 -2.27 -4.84 15.82
CA GLN A 21 -1.56 -3.60 16.03
C GLN A 21 -0.29 -3.60 15.18
N ILE A 22 -0.06 -2.52 14.44
CA ILE A 22 1.21 -2.29 13.75
C ILE A 22 2.32 -2.23 14.81
N HIS A 23 3.08 -3.30 14.94
CA HIS A 23 4.29 -3.34 15.77
C HIS A 23 5.54 -2.84 15.02
N ASP A 24 5.44 -2.59 13.71
CA ASP A 24 6.55 -2.10 12.89
C ASP A 24 6.55 -0.57 12.81
N SER A 25 7.63 0.05 13.31
CA SER A 25 7.80 1.50 13.39
C SER A 25 7.67 2.23 12.05
N GLU A 26 7.95 1.55 10.94
CA GLU A 26 7.88 2.15 9.60
C GLU A 26 6.43 2.24 9.11
N LEU A 27 5.57 1.25 9.39
CA LEU A 27 4.17 1.31 8.95
C LEU A 27 3.34 2.32 9.77
N LEU A 28 3.82 2.75 10.94
CA LEU A 28 3.19 3.80 11.73
C LEU A 28 3.11 5.14 10.98
N ILE A 29 4.05 5.43 10.08
CA ILE A 29 3.96 6.68 9.29
C ILE A 29 2.80 6.62 8.30
N ILE A 30 2.54 5.46 7.68
CA ILE A 30 1.36 5.27 6.84
C ILE A 30 0.09 5.43 7.68
N ASP A 31 0.08 4.82 8.87
CA ASP A 31 -1.08 4.89 9.75
C ASP A 31 -1.45 6.31 10.10
N LYS A 32 -0.46 7.12 10.49
CA LYS A 32 -0.68 8.55 10.75
C LYS A 32 -1.28 9.28 9.54
N VAL A 33 -0.81 9.00 8.33
CA VAL A 33 -1.40 9.59 7.11
C VAL A 33 -2.86 9.16 6.94
N ILE A 34 -3.17 7.88 7.11
CA ILE A 34 -4.54 7.39 6.98
C ILE A 34 -5.45 7.96 8.06
N GLN A 35 -5.02 8.02 9.32
CA GLN A 35 -5.79 8.63 10.42
C GLN A 35 -6.07 10.12 10.15
N GLU A 36 -5.08 10.86 9.64
CA GLU A 36 -5.26 12.26 9.28
C GLU A 36 -6.17 12.43 8.05
N PHE A 37 -5.99 11.61 7.02
CA PHE A 37 -6.57 11.83 5.69
C PHE A 37 -7.89 11.08 5.47
N ALA A 38 -7.98 9.82 5.88
CA ALA A 38 -9.12 8.92 5.70
C ALA A 38 -9.33 7.99 6.92
N PRO A 39 -9.64 8.54 8.10
CA PRO A 39 -9.81 7.74 9.32
C PRO A 39 -10.92 6.70 9.21
N GLU A 40 -11.91 6.91 8.35
CA GLU A 40 -13.02 5.99 8.14
C GLU A 40 -12.59 4.60 7.62
N ILE A 41 -11.36 4.48 7.09
CA ILE A 41 -10.77 3.21 6.62
C ILE A 41 -9.55 2.77 7.45
N ALA A 42 -9.23 3.45 8.55
CA ALA A 42 -7.95 3.27 9.25
C ALA A 42 -7.72 1.85 9.78
N PHE A 43 -8.77 1.15 10.17
CA PHE A 43 -8.69 -0.23 10.64
C PHE A 43 -8.66 -1.27 9.49
N LEU A 44 -8.96 -0.84 8.26
CA LEU A 44 -9.26 -1.74 7.16
C LEU A 44 -8.14 -1.81 6.13
N TYR A 45 -7.41 -0.72 5.89
CA TYR A 45 -6.28 -0.75 4.96
C TYR A 45 -5.18 -1.72 5.42
N GLN A 46 -5.11 -1.94 6.73
CA GLN A 46 -4.18 -2.85 7.38
C GLN A 46 -4.59 -4.31 7.26
N ILE A 47 -5.83 -4.66 6.87
CA ILE A 47 -6.33 -6.05 6.92
C ILE A 47 -5.26 -7.03 6.44
N ARG A 48 -4.89 -7.91 7.37
CA ARG A 48 -4.01 -9.05 7.18
C ARG A 48 -4.70 -10.24 7.83
N GLU A 49 -5.28 -11.13 7.04
CA GLU A 49 -5.59 -12.44 7.61
C GLU A 49 -5.25 -13.57 6.67
N ASP A 50 -4.76 -14.62 7.30
CA ASP A 50 -4.31 -15.87 6.70
C ASP A 50 -4.86 -17.02 7.55
N GLU A 51 -6.19 -17.11 7.69
CA GLU A 51 -6.86 -18.22 8.38
C GLU A 51 -7.08 -19.45 7.48
N SER A 52 -6.48 -19.49 6.29
CA SER A 52 -6.49 -20.72 5.47
C SER A 52 -5.52 -21.80 5.96
N GLU A 53 -4.98 -21.69 7.18
CA GLU A 53 -4.24 -22.77 7.85
C GLU A 53 -5.07 -24.07 8.00
N GLU A 54 -6.39 -24.02 7.78
CA GLU A 54 -7.23 -25.22 7.78
C GLU A 54 -7.15 -26.06 6.48
N GLN A 55 -6.52 -25.58 5.39
CA GLN A 55 -6.30 -26.36 4.16
C GLN A 55 -4.80 -26.52 3.86
N GLN A 56 -4.16 -27.48 4.54
CA GLN A 56 -2.71 -27.80 4.50
C GLN A 56 -2.05 -27.89 3.10
N ILE A 57 -2.82 -28.08 2.02
CA ILE A 57 -2.29 -28.24 0.65
C ILE A 57 -2.09 -26.87 -0.06
N LYS A 58 -2.83 -25.83 0.32
CA LYS A 58 -2.75 -24.50 -0.33
C LYS A 58 -1.77 -23.54 0.36
N THR A 59 -1.47 -23.76 1.64
CA THR A 59 -0.55 -22.92 2.43
C THR A 59 0.90 -23.03 1.97
N GLY A 60 1.32 -24.21 1.49
CA GLY A 60 2.68 -24.44 1.00
C GLY A 60 3.10 -23.51 -0.13
N ARG A 61 2.28 -23.46 -1.20
CA ARG A 61 2.52 -22.57 -2.35
C ARG A 61 2.41 -21.09 -1.97
N LEU A 62 1.57 -20.74 -0.99
CA LEU A 62 1.42 -19.37 -0.55
C LEU A 62 2.68 -18.84 0.15
N HIS A 63 3.26 -19.63 1.06
CA HIS A 63 4.51 -19.26 1.72
C HIS A 63 5.67 -19.17 0.73
N GLU A 64 5.77 -20.13 -0.19
CA GLU A 64 6.76 -20.11 -1.26
C GLU A 64 6.65 -18.83 -2.10
N ASN A 65 5.44 -18.50 -2.57
CA ASN A 65 5.17 -17.28 -3.35
C ASN A 65 5.53 -16.00 -2.60
N ARG A 66 5.21 -15.92 -1.31
CA ARG A 66 5.55 -14.76 -0.46
C ARG A 66 7.06 -14.62 -0.27
N ILE A 67 7.74 -15.73 0.02
CA ILE A 67 9.20 -15.76 0.14
C ILE A 67 9.84 -15.32 -1.17
N LEU A 68 9.34 -15.83 -2.29
CA LEU A 68 9.83 -15.48 -3.61
C LEU A 68 9.56 -13.99 -3.94
N GLY A 69 8.41 -13.45 -3.54
CA GLY A 69 8.10 -12.02 -3.62
C GLY A 69 9.03 -11.14 -2.78
N ILE A 70 9.39 -11.57 -1.57
CA ILE A 70 10.38 -10.91 -0.71
C ILE A 70 11.78 -10.94 -1.33
N ILE A 71 12.19 -12.08 -1.88
CA ILE A 71 13.49 -12.20 -2.54
C ILE A 71 13.54 -11.29 -3.77
N LEU A 72 12.44 -11.23 -4.51
CA LEU A 72 12.30 -10.34 -5.66
C LEU A 72 12.35 -8.86 -5.26
N LYS A 73 11.76 -8.48 -4.11
CA LYS A 73 11.94 -7.14 -3.51
C LYS A 73 13.42 -6.86 -3.22
N PHE A 74 14.08 -7.77 -2.49
CA PHE A 74 15.53 -8.02 -2.43
C PHE A 74 16.32 -7.59 -3.67
N TYR A 75 16.14 -8.43 -4.68
CA TYR A 75 16.83 -8.33 -5.94
C TYR A 75 16.57 -7.00 -6.61
N LEU A 76 15.29 -6.58 -6.60
CA LEU A 76 14.91 -5.28 -7.10
C LEU A 76 15.71 -4.26 -6.33
N GLU A 77 15.63 -4.06 -5.01
CA GLU A 77 16.42 -3.06 -4.25
C GLU A 77 17.96 -2.99 -4.45
N GLY A 78 18.57 -3.88 -5.23
CA GLY A 78 19.97 -3.91 -5.62
C GLY A 78 20.73 -4.95 -4.81
N LYS A 79 20.02 -5.75 -4.02
CA LYS A 79 20.57 -6.73 -3.11
C LYS A 79 20.35 -8.13 -3.66
N ASN A 80 21.37 -8.62 -4.35
CA ASN A 80 21.30 -9.91 -5.04
C ASN A 80 21.65 -11.09 -4.12
N LYS A 81 22.24 -10.85 -2.94
CA LYS A 81 22.59 -11.87 -1.95
C LYS A 81 21.72 -11.71 -0.72
N ILE A 82 20.86 -12.70 -0.46
CA ILE A 82 19.84 -12.63 0.61
C ILE A 82 19.98 -13.83 1.52
N THR A 83 19.97 -13.60 2.83
CA THR A 83 20.05 -14.64 3.85
C THR A 83 18.67 -15.06 4.32
N THR A 84 18.55 -16.25 4.93
CA THR A 84 17.30 -16.69 5.57
C THR A 84 16.81 -15.71 6.65
N GLY A 85 17.73 -15.11 7.41
CA GLY A 85 17.37 -14.17 8.47
C GLY A 85 16.78 -12.87 7.92
N GLU A 86 17.24 -12.41 6.76
CA GLU A 86 16.67 -11.24 6.10
C GLU A 86 15.28 -11.53 5.53
N VAL A 87 15.08 -12.71 4.93
CA VAL A 87 13.74 -13.15 4.49
C VAL A 87 12.78 -13.25 5.67
N GLU A 88 13.22 -13.84 6.78
CA GLU A 88 12.44 -13.94 8.03
C GLU A 88 12.04 -12.57 8.57
N GLN A 89 13.00 -11.67 8.68
CA GLN A 89 12.77 -10.31 9.16
C GLN A 89 11.78 -9.57 8.28
N GLU A 90 11.86 -9.72 6.96
CA GLU A 90 10.95 -9.06 6.03
C GLU A 90 9.57 -9.72 6.01
N TYR A 91 9.52 -11.05 6.14
CA TYR A 91 8.28 -11.82 6.13
C TYR A 91 7.37 -11.41 7.30
N LYS A 92 7.93 -11.31 8.51
CA LYS A 92 7.17 -10.88 9.71
C LYS A 92 6.65 -9.44 9.62
N LYS A 93 7.23 -8.58 8.77
CA LYS A 93 6.74 -7.21 8.57
C LYS A 93 5.41 -7.17 7.84
N TYR A 94 5.14 -8.13 6.95
CA TYR A 94 3.99 -8.11 6.03
C TYR A 94 2.99 -9.25 6.23
N PHE A 95 3.39 -10.34 6.89
CA PHE A 95 2.61 -11.58 7.01
C PHE A 95 2.64 -12.13 8.43
N LYS A 96 1.73 -13.07 8.74
CA LYS A 96 1.71 -13.82 10.01
C LYS A 96 3.04 -14.55 10.19
N GLU A 97 3.67 -14.39 11.35
CA GLU A 97 4.98 -14.98 11.62
C GLU A 97 4.98 -16.52 11.43
N ILE A 98 6.05 -17.03 10.83
CA ILE A 98 6.28 -18.47 10.65
C ILE A 98 7.68 -18.83 11.14
N ALA A 99 7.87 -20.09 11.53
CA ALA A 99 9.17 -20.55 12.01
C ALA A 99 10.28 -20.36 10.95
N ARG A 100 11.47 -19.94 11.38
CA ARG A 100 12.65 -19.83 10.51
C ARG A 100 13.00 -21.12 9.76
N SER A 101 12.73 -22.28 10.38
CA SER A 101 12.88 -23.59 9.74
C SER A 101 11.96 -23.73 8.53
N THR A 102 10.72 -23.26 8.62
CA THR A 102 9.76 -23.22 7.51
C THR A 102 10.26 -22.35 6.36
N ILE A 103 10.78 -21.16 6.65
CA ILE A 103 11.39 -20.29 5.63
C ILE A 103 12.59 -20.99 4.96
N SER A 104 13.44 -21.62 5.78
CA SER A 104 14.58 -22.39 5.28
C SER A 104 14.16 -23.53 4.35
N THR A 105 13.06 -24.22 4.67
CA THR A 105 12.48 -25.28 3.84
C THR A 105 12.09 -24.76 2.47
N TYR A 106 11.30 -23.67 2.37
CA TYR A 106 10.89 -23.11 1.09
C TYR A 106 12.06 -22.54 0.28
N LEU A 107 13.04 -21.90 0.93
CA LEU A 107 14.25 -21.45 0.26
C LEU A 107 15.04 -22.63 -0.36
N ASN A 108 15.08 -23.77 0.32
CA ASN A 108 15.71 -24.98 -0.22
C ASN A 108 14.87 -25.64 -1.33
N MET A 109 13.54 -25.52 -1.30
CA MET A 109 12.66 -25.97 -2.39
C MET A 109 12.90 -25.13 -3.65
N LEU A 110 12.84 -23.80 -3.54
CA LEU A 110 13.17 -22.87 -4.64
C LEU A 110 14.56 -23.12 -5.21
N LYS A 111 15.52 -23.52 -4.35
CA LYS A 111 16.85 -23.95 -4.80
C LYS A 111 16.79 -25.27 -5.59
N LYS A 112 16.07 -26.27 -5.11
CA LYS A 112 15.91 -27.57 -5.78
C LYS A 112 15.27 -27.42 -7.16
N GLU A 113 14.36 -26.46 -7.31
CA GLU A 113 13.67 -26.13 -8.54
C GLU A 113 14.48 -25.23 -9.48
N SER A 114 15.73 -24.90 -9.11
CA SER A 114 16.62 -24.02 -9.88
C SER A 114 16.10 -22.59 -10.05
N THR A 115 15.16 -22.14 -9.21
CA THR A 115 14.77 -20.73 -9.11
C THR A 115 15.87 -19.93 -8.42
N LEU A 116 16.51 -20.53 -7.39
CA LEU A 116 17.59 -19.94 -6.62
C LEU A 116 18.84 -20.84 -6.66
N TYR A 117 20.02 -20.26 -6.47
CA TYR A 117 21.20 -20.99 -6.05
C TYR A 117 21.69 -20.51 -4.69
N LYS A 118 22.61 -21.30 -4.11
CA LYS A 118 23.12 -21.09 -2.76
C LYS A 118 24.63 -20.87 -2.79
N GLU A 119 25.06 -19.76 -2.23
CA GLU A 119 26.46 -19.42 -2.01
C GLU A 119 26.74 -19.43 -0.50
N ARG A 120 27.96 -19.79 -0.10
CA ARG A 120 28.38 -19.76 1.30
C ARG A 120 29.58 -18.85 1.47
N ASP A 121 29.53 -18.02 2.49
CA ASP A 121 30.66 -17.27 3.01
C ASP A 121 30.84 -17.65 4.49
N GLY A 122 31.79 -18.54 4.76
CA GLY A 122 31.97 -19.16 6.07
C GLY A 122 30.69 -19.86 6.57
N ARG A 123 30.10 -19.32 7.65
CA ARG A 123 28.85 -19.83 8.25
C ARG A 123 27.59 -19.20 7.66
N ILE A 124 27.74 -18.14 6.87
CA ILE A 124 26.61 -17.41 6.29
C ILE A 124 26.21 -18.05 4.97
N VAL A 125 24.90 -18.19 4.79
CA VAL A 125 24.29 -18.75 3.58
C VAL A 125 23.55 -17.64 2.86
N TYR A 126 23.90 -17.45 1.58
CA TYR A 126 23.21 -16.54 0.69
C TYR A 126 22.40 -17.33 -0.35
N TYR A 127 21.20 -16.83 -0.62
CA TYR A 127 20.31 -17.24 -1.69
C TYR A 127 20.31 -16.15 -2.75
N ILE A 128 20.45 -16.57 -4.01
CA ILE A 128 20.60 -15.70 -5.18
C ILE A 128 19.74 -16.27 -6.29
N PHE A 129 19.11 -15.45 -7.13
CA PHE A 129 18.38 -15.92 -8.30
C PHE A 129 19.32 -16.66 -9.26
N TYR A 130 18.87 -17.82 -9.77
CA TYR A 130 19.65 -18.59 -10.75
C TYR A 130 19.78 -17.86 -12.09
N GLU A 131 18.69 -17.22 -12.52
CA GLU A 131 18.64 -16.32 -13.66
C GLU A 131 18.02 -14.99 -13.23
N ASP A 132 18.48 -13.89 -13.81
CA ASP A 132 17.88 -12.57 -13.57
C ASP A 132 16.38 -12.61 -13.88
N PRO A 133 15.50 -12.13 -12.97
CA PRO A 133 14.08 -12.00 -13.24
C PRO A 133 13.83 -11.22 -14.54
N PRO A 134 12.88 -11.63 -15.39
CA PRO A 134 12.69 -11.01 -16.69
C PRO A 134 12.42 -9.49 -16.57
N LYS A 135 13.07 -8.71 -17.43
CA LYS A 135 12.82 -7.27 -17.54
C LYS A 135 11.50 -7.04 -18.28
N GLY A 136 10.62 -6.20 -17.74
CA GLY A 136 9.36 -5.83 -18.40
C GLY A 136 8.24 -6.88 -18.33
N ILE A 137 8.25 -7.79 -17.35
CA ILE A 137 7.13 -8.71 -17.10
C ILE A 137 5.84 -7.88 -16.96
N LYS A 138 4.80 -8.23 -17.74
CA LYS A 138 3.49 -7.60 -17.58
C LYS A 138 3.06 -7.76 -16.11
N PRO A 139 2.77 -6.67 -15.40
CA PRO A 139 2.42 -6.65 -13.98
C PRO A 139 1.32 -7.65 -13.61
N PHE A 140 0.41 -7.92 -14.54
CA PHE A 140 -0.61 -8.96 -14.42
C PHE A 140 -0.04 -10.35 -14.03
N TRP A 141 1.07 -10.78 -14.64
CA TRP A 141 1.73 -12.06 -14.31
C TRP A 141 2.48 -12.00 -12.98
N PHE A 142 3.06 -10.83 -12.68
CA PHE A 142 3.75 -10.54 -11.43
C PHE A 142 2.79 -10.61 -10.22
N THR A 143 1.58 -10.08 -10.40
CA THR A 143 0.55 -9.96 -9.36
C THR A 143 -0.08 -11.29 -8.96
N ARG A 144 -0.24 -12.21 -9.92
CA ARG A 144 -0.90 -13.50 -9.70
C ARG A 144 0.00 -14.52 -8.99
N ILE A 145 1.32 -14.34 -9.08
CA ILE A 145 2.30 -15.35 -8.66
C ILE A 145 3.00 -14.98 -7.35
N PHE A 146 3.42 -13.73 -7.13
CA PHE A 146 4.40 -13.42 -6.06
C PHE A 146 3.85 -12.74 -4.81
N CYS A 147 2.53 -12.56 -4.67
CA CYS A 147 1.91 -11.80 -3.58
C CYS A 147 2.58 -10.42 -3.38
N ILE A 148 2.26 -9.47 -4.27
CA ILE A 148 2.91 -8.15 -4.36
C ILE A 148 2.55 -7.16 -3.23
N VAL A 149 2.02 -7.67 -2.13
CA VAL A 149 1.65 -6.90 -0.93
C VAL A 149 2.84 -6.06 -0.42
N PRO A 150 4.08 -6.58 -0.30
CA PRO A 150 5.21 -5.78 0.15
C PRO A 150 5.48 -4.56 -0.74
N ALA A 151 5.33 -4.69 -2.06
CA ALA A 151 5.62 -3.61 -3.00
C ALA A 151 4.66 -2.42 -2.88
N TYR A 152 3.37 -2.67 -2.65
CA TYR A 152 2.41 -1.58 -2.43
C TYR A 152 2.65 -0.88 -1.09
N PHE A 153 3.07 -1.59 -0.05
CA PHE A 153 3.42 -0.98 1.24
C PHE A 153 4.68 -0.11 1.15
N GLU A 154 5.74 -0.59 0.49
CA GLU A 154 6.94 0.22 0.24
C GLU A 154 6.61 1.52 -0.51
N ARG A 155 5.74 1.42 -1.52
CA ARG A 155 5.29 2.60 -2.25
C ARG A 155 4.51 3.56 -1.36
N ALA A 156 3.60 3.04 -0.52
CA ALA A 156 2.90 3.87 0.45
C ALA A 156 3.88 4.52 1.45
N LEU A 157 4.93 3.81 1.87
CA LEU A 157 5.98 4.35 2.75
C LEU A 157 6.71 5.53 2.10
N TYR A 158 7.08 5.41 0.83
CA TYR A 158 7.69 6.51 0.07
C TYR A 158 6.82 7.77 0.10
N PHE A 159 5.55 7.64 -0.29
CA PHE A 159 4.63 8.77 -0.31
C PHE A 159 4.32 9.30 1.10
N ALA A 160 4.23 8.44 2.11
CA ALA A 160 4.10 8.86 3.50
C ALA A 160 5.33 9.66 3.97
N GLY A 161 6.54 9.28 3.56
CA GLY A 161 7.76 10.06 3.79
C GLY A 161 7.70 11.46 3.16
N LEU A 162 7.17 11.57 1.93
CA LEU A 162 6.92 12.85 1.28
C LEU A 162 5.88 13.69 2.03
N TYR A 163 4.81 13.05 2.53
CA TYR A 163 3.75 13.71 3.29
C TYR A 163 4.31 14.43 4.53
N PHE A 164 5.13 13.75 5.33
CA PHE A 164 5.74 14.36 6.52
C PHE A 164 6.87 15.34 6.19
N SER A 165 7.53 15.17 5.05
CA SER A 165 8.59 16.07 4.58
C SER A 165 8.08 17.22 3.70
N ALA A 166 6.76 17.43 3.61
CA ALA A 166 6.12 18.39 2.71
C ALA A 166 6.71 19.80 2.79
N GLU A 167 6.99 20.29 4.01
CA GLU A 167 7.54 21.63 4.20
C GLU A 167 8.89 21.84 3.49
N LYS A 168 9.75 20.82 3.55
CA LYS A 168 11.08 20.84 2.94
C LYS A 168 10.96 20.91 1.41
N TYR A 169 10.08 20.10 0.82
CA TYR A 169 9.92 20.05 -0.63
C TYR A 169 9.22 21.30 -1.18
N VAL A 170 8.17 21.78 -0.50
CA VAL A 170 7.51 23.04 -0.87
C VAL A 170 8.47 24.21 -0.78
N ALA A 171 9.29 24.31 0.27
CA ALA A 171 10.27 25.40 0.39
C ALA A 171 11.26 25.43 -0.78
N LYS A 172 11.75 24.26 -1.21
CA LYS A 172 12.62 24.14 -2.40
C LYS A 172 11.91 24.58 -3.69
N TYR A 173 10.67 24.16 -3.88
CA TYR A 173 9.88 24.50 -5.07
C TYR A 173 9.60 26.01 -5.15
N ILE A 174 9.19 26.64 -4.04
CA ILE A 174 8.97 28.09 -3.97
C ILE A 174 10.26 28.85 -4.29
N ALA A 175 11.39 28.42 -3.73
CA ALA A 175 12.68 29.05 -4.03
C ALA A 175 13.07 28.96 -5.51
N LYS A 176 12.68 27.86 -6.19
CA LYS A 176 12.98 27.61 -7.61
C LYS A 176 12.04 28.36 -8.55
N PHE A 177 10.74 28.39 -8.27
CA PHE A 177 9.71 28.86 -9.21
C PHE A 177 9.01 30.16 -8.77
N GLN A 178 9.37 30.73 -7.61
CA GLN A 178 8.76 31.95 -7.05
C GLN A 178 7.23 31.87 -6.95
N SER A 179 6.72 30.69 -6.61
CA SER A 179 5.29 30.35 -6.71
C SER A 179 4.60 30.32 -5.34
N GLY A 180 3.35 30.78 -5.33
CA GLY A 180 2.31 30.38 -4.38
C GLY A 180 2.46 30.84 -2.92
N ASP A 181 1.39 30.63 -2.18
CA ASP A 181 1.39 30.72 -0.71
C ASP A 181 1.87 29.39 -0.13
N ARG A 182 2.92 29.43 0.70
CA ARG A 182 3.55 28.23 1.29
C ARG A 182 2.56 27.34 2.02
N LYS A 183 1.63 27.93 2.79
CA LYS A 183 0.65 27.15 3.57
C LYS A 183 -0.31 26.41 2.64
N THR A 184 -0.82 27.09 1.62
CA THR A 184 -1.69 26.48 0.62
C THR A 184 -0.99 25.35 -0.12
N LEU A 185 0.25 25.56 -0.58
CA LEU A 185 1.01 24.53 -1.29
C LEU A 185 1.29 23.30 -0.42
N ILE A 186 1.65 23.47 0.86
CA ILE A 186 1.81 22.35 1.80
C ILE A 186 0.51 21.55 1.94
N ARG A 187 -0.62 22.24 2.14
CA ARG A 187 -1.92 21.60 2.27
C ARG A 187 -2.28 20.80 1.02
N ASN A 188 -2.13 21.42 -0.15
CA ASN A 188 -2.48 20.83 -1.44
C ASN A 188 -1.58 19.63 -1.77
N PHE A 189 -0.27 19.77 -1.54
CA PHE A 189 0.70 18.69 -1.73
C PHE A 189 0.38 17.47 -0.85
N LYS A 190 0.11 17.71 0.44
CA LYS A 190 -0.33 16.65 1.37
C LYS A 190 -1.64 16.00 0.93
N PHE A 191 -2.59 16.78 0.43
CA PHE A 191 -3.86 16.28 -0.06
C PHE A 191 -3.68 15.35 -1.26
N LEU A 192 -2.89 15.75 -2.25
CA LEU A 192 -2.58 14.92 -3.43
C LEU A 192 -1.86 13.62 -3.04
N ILE A 193 -0.90 13.70 -2.12
CA ILE A 193 -0.23 12.51 -1.58
C ILE A 193 -1.22 11.55 -0.91
N GLY A 194 -2.15 12.08 -0.12
CA GLY A 194 -3.21 11.28 0.48
C GLY A 194 -4.02 10.51 -0.57
N ILE A 195 -4.40 11.16 -1.68
CA ILE A 195 -5.10 10.52 -2.80
C ILE A 195 -4.26 9.39 -3.40
N ILE A 196 -2.95 9.61 -3.61
CA ILE A 196 -2.04 8.59 -4.15
C ILE A 196 -2.02 7.37 -3.21
N ILE A 197 -1.87 7.58 -1.90
CA ILE A 197 -1.84 6.51 -0.89
C ILE A 197 -3.14 5.71 -0.86
N LEU A 198 -4.30 6.38 -0.93
CA LEU A 198 -5.58 5.66 -1.03
C LEU A 198 -5.67 4.80 -2.29
N ASN A 199 -5.22 5.31 -3.43
CA ASN A 199 -5.23 4.55 -4.67
C ASN A 199 -4.24 3.38 -4.65
N ILE A 200 -3.10 3.51 -3.97
CA ILE A 200 -2.17 2.39 -3.73
C ILE A 200 -2.89 1.26 -3.00
N PHE A 201 -3.62 1.57 -1.93
CA PHE A 201 -4.36 0.56 -1.17
C PHE A 201 -5.55 -0.02 -1.94
N LYS A 202 -6.25 0.80 -2.72
CA LYS A 202 -7.29 0.33 -3.65
C LYS A 202 -6.73 -0.63 -4.71
N ASN A 203 -5.58 -0.30 -5.30
CA ASN A 203 -4.96 -1.16 -6.30
C ASN A 203 -4.54 -2.48 -5.68
N ARG A 204 -3.91 -2.44 -4.49
CA ARG A 204 -3.60 -3.64 -3.69
C ARG A 204 -4.85 -4.48 -3.44
N SER A 205 -5.93 -3.89 -2.92
CA SER A 205 -7.14 -4.64 -2.58
C SER A 205 -7.78 -5.29 -3.81
N SER A 206 -7.86 -4.59 -4.94
CA SER A 206 -8.34 -5.17 -6.21
C SER A 206 -7.53 -6.39 -6.65
N LYS A 207 -6.22 -6.45 -6.36
CA LYS A 207 -5.43 -7.66 -6.64
C LYS A 207 -5.71 -8.77 -5.63
N CYS A 208 -5.90 -8.41 -4.36
CA CYS A 208 -6.25 -9.35 -3.32
C CYS A 208 -7.60 -10.02 -3.58
N VAL A 209 -8.61 -9.31 -4.11
CA VAL A 209 -9.91 -9.91 -4.52
C VAL A 209 -9.72 -11.07 -5.50
N LEU A 210 -8.77 -10.95 -6.43
CA LEU A 210 -8.48 -11.97 -7.44
C LEU A 210 -7.59 -13.11 -6.93
N CYS A 211 -7.05 -12.99 -5.72
CA CYS A 211 -6.16 -13.99 -5.13
C CYS A 211 -6.96 -15.23 -4.69
N GLN A 212 -6.51 -16.42 -5.08
CA GLN A 212 -7.13 -17.68 -4.64
C GLN A 212 -6.90 -18.00 -3.15
N PHE A 213 -5.99 -17.27 -2.50
CA PHE A 213 -5.62 -17.44 -1.10
C PHE A 213 -6.21 -16.36 -0.19
N SER A 214 -6.97 -15.41 -0.73
CA SER A 214 -7.59 -14.34 0.06
C SER A 214 -9.04 -14.67 0.44
N LYS A 215 -9.50 -14.12 1.56
CA LYS A 215 -10.94 -14.04 1.89
C LYS A 215 -11.57 -12.97 0.99
N ARG A 216 -12.11 -13.39 -0.16
CA ARG A 216 -12.65 -12.48 -1.20
C ARG A 216 -13.61 -11.44 -0.63
N GLU A 217 -14.57 -11.87 0.18
CA GLU A 217 -15.61 -11.00 0.75
C GLU A 217 -15.04 -9.81 1.53
N MET A 218 -14.02 -10.03 2.39
CA MET A 218 -13.41 -8.94 3.14
C MET A 218 -12.67 -7.96 2.23
N TYR A 219 -11.99 -8.46 1.20
CA TYR A 219 -11.28 -7.62 0.24
C TYR A 219 -12.23 -6.91 -0.72
N ASP A 220 -13.39 -7.49 -1.04
CA ASP A 220 -14.47 -6.86 -1.81
C ASP A 220 -15.05 -5.68 -1.02
N LYS A 221 -15.36 -5.88 0.27
CA LYS A 221 -15.79 -4.82 1.20
C LYS A 221 -14.74 -3.71 1.30
N LEU A 222 -13.46 -4.08 1.48
CA LEU A 222 -12.34 -3.12 1.51
C LEU A 222 -12.25 -2.32 0.21
N GLU A 223 -12.34 -2.98 -0.94
CA GLU A 223 -12.29 -2.30 -2.24
C GLU A 223 -13.45 -1.32 -2.43
N GLU A 224 -14.67 -1.69 -2.03
CA GLU A 224 -15.82 -0.79 -2.07
C GLU A 224 -15.59 0.46 -1.21
N MET A 225 -15.15 0.29 0.03
CA MET A 225 -14.86 1.43 0.91
C MET A 225 -13.74 2.32 0.38
N MET A 226 -12.68 1.72 -0.17
CA MET A 226 -11.60 2.48 -0.79
C MET A 226 -12.10 3.29 -1.99
N LYS A 227 -12.93 2.71 -2.87
CA LYS A 227 -13.55 3.42 -4.00
C LYS A 227 -14.36 4.62 -3.53
N ILE A 228 -15.14 4.42 -2.46
CA ILE A 228 -15.95 5.48 -1.87
C ILE A 228 -15.07 6.59 -1.27
N ALA A 229 -14.05 6.23 -0.48
CA ALA A 229 -13.14 7.20 0.14
C ALA A 229 -12.35 8.00 -0.92
N ILE A 230 -11.93 7.36 -2.00
CA ILE A 230 -11.28 8.02 -3.14
C ILE A 230 -12.26 8.98 -3.82
N LYS A 231 -13.48 8.53 -4.12
CA LYS A 231 -14.51 9.38 -4.74
C LYS A 231 -14.77 10.64 -3.92
N ASP A 232 -14.91 10.51 -2.61
CA ASP A 232 -15.16 11.66 -1.72
C ASP A 232 -14.02 12.72 -1.74
N ARG A 233 -12.84 12.36 -2.23
CA ARG A 233 -11.62 13.18 -2.25
C ARG A 233 -11.15 13.57 -3.66
N ALA A 234 -11.77 13.04 -4.71
CA ALA A 234 -11.29 13.20 -6.08
C ALA A 234 -12.39 13.53 -7.09
N ASP A 235 -13.67 13.46 -6.73
CA ASP A 235 -14.80 13.56 -7.68
C ASP A 235 -14.96 14.90 -8.40
N VAL A 236 -14.36 15.97 -7.87
CA VAL A 236 -14.38 17.31 -8.49
C VAL A 236 -13.00 17.75 -8.96
N LEU A 237 -11.99 16.87 -8.90
CA LEU A 237 -10.67 17.13 -9.45
C LEU A 237 -10.65 16.88 -10.97
N PRO A 238 -9.81 17.61 -11.72
CA PRO A 238 -9.65 17.40 -13.16
C PRO A 238 -9.16 15.99 -13.51
N GLU A 239 -9.74 15.40 -14.57
CA GLU A 239 -9.39 14.04 -15.02
C GLU A 239 -7.90 13.88 -15.35
N GLU A 240 -7.28 14.85 -16.01
CA GLU A 240 -5.83 14.84 -16.32
C GLU A 240 -4.96 14.67 -15.07
N MET A 241 -5.33 15.34 -13.97
CA MET A 241 -4.63 15.20 -12.70
C MET A 241 -4.82 13.79 -12.14
N LEU A 242 -6.05 13.27 -12.18
CA LEU A 242 -6.37 11.95 -11.67
C LEU A 242 -5.67 10.85 -12.48
N GLU A 243 -5.61 10.93 -13.80
CA GLU A 243 -4.87 9.98 -14.64
C GLU A 243 -3.41 9.89 -14.19
N ILE A 244 -2.75 11.02 -13.94
CA ILE A 244 -1.33 11.01 -13.54
C ILE A 244 -1.16 10.52 -12.09
N LEU A 245 -1.98 10.99 -11.14
CA LEU A 245 -1.89 10.57 -9.74
C LEU A 245 -2.26 9.09 -9.55
N VAL A 246 -3.28 8.61 -10.27
CA VAL A 246 -3.81 7.25 -10.14
C VAL A 246 -2.99 6.29 -11.00
N GLU A 247 -2.86 6.50 -12.30
CA GLU A 247 -2.21 5.52 -13.16
C GLU A 247 -0.70 5.50 -12.97
N LYS A 248 -0.06 6.67 -12.88
CA LYS A 248 1.41 6.72 -12.78
C LYS A 248 1.91 6.50 -11.37
N TYR A 249 1.32 7.19 -10.38
CA TYR A 249 1.90 7.19 -9.03
C TYR A 249 1.42 6.03 -8.15
N SER A 250 0.19 5.54 -8.36
CA SER A 250 -0.40 4.55 -7.44
C SER A 250 -0.25 3.08 -7.86
N GLU A 251 0.19 2.78 -9.09
CA GLU A 251 0.26 1.41 -9.62
C GLU A 251 1.71 0.98 -9.91
N ILE A 252 2.08 -0.24 -9.47
CA ILE A 252 3.45 -0.80 -9.55
C ILE A 252 4.14 -0.73 -10.92
N PRO A 253 3.47 -0.94 -12.07
CA PRO A 253 4.09 -1.00 -13.40
C PRO A 253 4.80 0.28 -13.82
N VAL A 254 4.32 1.44 -13.37
CA VAL A 254 4.69 2.71 -13.99
C VAL A 254 6.05 3.25 -13.51
N PHE A 255 6.67 2.62 -12.51
CA PHE A 255 8.02 2.93 -12.03
C PHE A 255 9.06 1.83 -12.36
N ASN A 256 8.88 1.09 -13.46
CA ASN A 256 9.74 -0.06 -13.79
C ASN A 256 9.78 -1.16 -12.69
N GLY A 257 8.75 -1.26 -11.84
CA GLY A 257 8.62 -2.31 -10.80
C GLY A 257 8.54 -1.78 -9.36
N ILE A 258 9.06 -2.57 -8.41
CA ILE A 258 9.06 -2.29 -6.95
C ILE A 258 9.98 -1.11 -6.59
N PHE A 259 10.84 -0.70 -7.52
CA PHE A 259 11.76 0.40 -7.27
C PHE A 259 11.15 1.77 -7.41
N ILE A 260 11.43 2.58 -6.40
CA ILE A 260 11.68 4.01 -6.55
C ILE A 260 13.17 4.15 -6.23
N LYS A 261 14.06 3.84 -7.19
CA LYS A 261 15.48 4.19 -7.04
C LYS A 261 15.97 4.91 -8.29
N GLY A 262 16.23 6.19 -8.10
CA GLY A 262 17.57 6.71 -8.35
C GLY A 262 17.93 7.10 -9.77
N ASP A 263 16.96 7.23 -10.67
CA ASP A 263 17.16 8.13 -11.81
C ASP A 263 16.77 9.55 -11.39
N LYS A 264 17.20 10.53 -12.16
CA LYS A 264 16.92 11.98 -12.01
C LYS A 264 15.42 12.35 -12.00
N ASP A 265 14.54 11.36 -11.86
CA ASP A 265 13.08 11.39 -11.88
C ASP A 265 12.42 11.55 -10.50
N GLU A 266 13.12 11.36 -9.37
CA GLU A 266 12.53 11.63 -8.03
C GLU A 266 12.16 13.11 -7.87
N ASP A 267 13.06 14.01 -8.30
CA ASP A 267 12.80 15.44 -8.37
C ASP A 267 11.62 15.72 -9.32
N ASN A 268 11.44 14.93 -10.38
CA ASN A 268 10.35 15.06 -11.33
C ASN A 268 8.99 14.68 -10.70
N VAL A 269 8.90 13.60 -9.93
CA VAL A 269 7.64 13.22 -9.25
C VAL A 269 7.22 14.30 -8.25
N ILE A 270 8.14 14.76 -7.41
CA ILE A 270 7.85 15.77 -6.39
C ILE A 270 7.48 17.11 -7.05
N GLU A 271 8.27 17.56 -8.03
CA GLU A 271 7.99 18.79 -8.77
C GLU A 271 6.66 18.70 -9.53
N ASN A 272 6.31 17.55 -10.13
CA ASN A 272 5.03 17.38 -10.81
C ASN A 272 3.84 17.46 -9.85
N ILE A 273 3.90 16.83 -8.67
CA ILE A 273 2.84 16.93 -7.66
C ILE A 273 2.72 18.37 -7.15
N LEU A 274 3.84 19.07 -6.95
CA LEU A 274 3.84 20.49 -6.53
C LEU A 274 3.31 21.41 -7.63
N LYS A 275 3.63 21.12 -8.89
CA LYS A 275 3.07 21.82 -10.04
C LYS A 275 1.55 21.65 -10.10
N PHE A 276 1.03 20.42 -9.94
CA PHE A 276 -0.42 20.20 -9.82
C PHE A 276 -1.03 20.95 -8.63
N SER A 277 -0.33 21.00 -7.51
CA SER A 277 -0.78 21.71 -6.30
C SER A 277 -0.94 23.22 -6.52
N ASP A 278 -0.16 23.78 -7.45
CA ASP A 278 -0.14 25.19 -7.80
C ASP A 278 -1.11 25.51 -8.96
N ASP A 279 -0.98 24.79 -10.08
CA ASP A 279 -1.76 24.99 -11.31
C ASP A 279 -3.27 24.84 -11.05
N TYR A 280 -3.67 23.90 -10.20
CA TYR A 280 -5.07 23.58 -9.89
C TYR A 280 -5.48 23.99 -8.48
N LYS A 281 -4.85 25.02 -7.91
CA LYS A 281 -5.09 25.48 -6.54
C LYS A 281 -6.58 25.68 -6.22
N LYS A 282 -7.36 26.27 -7.13
CA LYS A 282 -8.80 26.55 -6.90
C LYS A 282 -9.63 25.28 -6.81
N ASP A 283 -9.38 24.31 -7.70
CA ASP A 283 -10.08 23.03 -7.71
C ASP A 283 -9.73 22.22 -6.47
N LEU A 284 -8.46 22.25 -6.04
CA LEU A 284 -8.01 21.62 -4.81
C LEU A 284 -8.63 22.25 -3.57
N ASP A 285 -8.70 23.58 -3.50
CA ASP A 285 -9.35 24.28 -2.39
C ASP A 285 -10.83 23.89 -2.26
N PHE A 286 -11.52 23.78 -3.40
CA PHE A 286 -12.91 23.33 -3.45
C PHE A 286 -13.06 21.85 -3.04
N GLN A 287 -12.26 20.95 -3.61
CA GLN A 287 -12.27 19.52 -3.29
C GLN A 287 -11.96 19.27 -1.81
N ILE A 288 -10.97 19.96 -1.23
CA ILE A 288 -10.59 19.83 0.18
C ILE A 288 -11.76 20.23 1.09
N MET A 289 -12.45 21.32 0.74
CA MET A 289 -13.62 21.80 1.48
C MET A 289 -14.77 20.78 1.41
N VAL A 290 -15.08 20.26 0.21
CA VAL A 290 -16.12 19.23 0.01
C VAL A 290 -15.76 17.94 0.76
N SER A 291 -14.52 17.48 0.64
CA SER A 291 -14.01 16.28 1.29
C SER A 291 -14.09 16.38 2.81
N SER A 292 -13.72 17.53 3.39
CA SER A 292 -13.81 17.77 4.83
C SER A 292 -15.24 17.63 5.35
N ARG A 293 -16.23 18.19 4.63
CA ARG A 293 -17.65 18.06 4.99
C ARG A 293 -18.13 16.61 4.95
N ARG A 294 -17.77 15.87 3.90
CA ARG A 294 -18.13 14.46 3.72
C ARG A 294 -17.49 13.58 4.80
N LYS A 295 -16.21 13.79 5.09
CA LYS A 295 -15.48 13.10 6.17
C LYS A 295 -16.20 13.28 7.53
N THR A 296 -16.56 14.51 7.90
CA THR A 296 -17.30 14.76 9.15
C THR A 296 -18.64 14.04 9.18
N LEU A 297 -19.36 14.01 8.05
CA LEU A 297 -20.65 13.30 7.97
C LEU A 297 -20.48 11.79 8.13
N ARG A 298 -19.45 11.18 7.55
CA ARG A 298 -19.17 9.75 7.69
C ARG A 298 -18.79 9.34 9.10
N LEU A 299 -17.93 10.13 9.76
CA LEU A 299 -17.55 9.86 11.14
C LEU A 299 -18.77 9.88 12.07
N LYS A 300 -19.66 10.86 11.90
CA LYS A 300 -20.94 10.91 12.64
C LYS A 300 -21.84 9.70 12.35
N GLN A 301 -21.86 9.20 11.12
CA GLN A 301 -22.62 8.00 10.77
C GLN A 301 -22.02 6.75 11.42
N GLN A 302 -20.69 6.62 11.44
CA GLN A 302 -20.00 5.51 12.12
C GLN A 302 -20.26 5.53 13.63
N GLU A 303 -20.14 6.69 14.28
CA GLU A 303 -20.45 6.86 15.70
C GLU A 303 -21.90 6.48 16.02
N ALA A 304 -22.85 6.89 15.18
CA ALA A 304 -24.27 6.56 15.37
C ALA A 304 -24.57 5.06 15.25
N LEU A 305 -23.83 4.33 14.41
CA LEU A 305 -23.98 2.88 14.25
C LEU A 305 -23.42 2.13 15.45
N VAL A 306 -22.21 2.50 15.91
CA VAL A 306 -21.59 1.90 17.10
C VAL A 306 -22.46 2.10 18.34
N ASN A 307 -23.08 3.27 18.50
CA ASN A 307 -23.96 3.53 19.63
C ASN A 307 -25.30 2.75 19.57
N GLN A 308 -25.77 2.38 18.37
CA GLN A 308 -26.98 1.54 18.23
C GLN A 308 -26.73 0.08 18.61
N ASP A 309 -25.49 -0.40 18.48
CA ASP A 309 -25.13 -1.78 18.82
C ASP A 309 -24.85 -1.99 20.32
N ILE A 310 -24.60 -0.91 21.08
CA ILE A 310 -24.41 -0.94 22.54
C ILE A 310 -25.77 -1.00 23.28
N GLU A 311 -26.86 -0.60 22.62
CA GLU A 311 -28.22 -0.57 23.19
C GLU A 311 -29.03 -1.86 22.95
N VAL A 312 -28.43 -2.94 22.42
CA VAL A 312 -29.08 -4.24 22.16
C VAL A 312 -28.70 -5.31 23.17
#